data_AF-A0A0Q7B8D3-F1
#
_entry.id   AF-A0A0Q7B8D3-F1
#
_cell.length_a   1.000
_cell.length_b   1.000
_cell.length_c   1.000
_cell.angle_alpha   90.00
_cell.angle_beta   90.00
_cell.angle_gamma   90.00
#
_symmetry.space_group_name_H-M   'P 1'
#
loop_
_entity.id
_entity.type
_entity.pdbx_description
1 polymer ?
#
loop_
_entity_poly.entity_id
_entity_poly.type
_entity_poly.pdbx_seq_one_letter_code
_entity_poly.pdbx_strand_id
1 'polypeptide(L)'
;MANRLTTATSPYLLQHADNPVDWWEWEPAAFEEARRRNVPVLLSVGYAACHWCHVTARMLMGSPSEAIHAQTSVNRHRFVSPGSAT
;
A
#
# COMPACT_ATOMS: atom_id res chain seq x y z
N MET A 1 -4.97 -13.01 8.99
CA MET A 1 -5.20 -12.83 7.54
C MET A 1 -3.88 -12.44 6.93
N ALA A 2 -3.42 -13.16 5.90
CA ALA A 2 -2.17 -12.81 5.23
C ALA A 2 -2.41 -11.55 4.38
N ASN A 3 -1.62 -10.51 4.64
CA ASN A 3 -1.68 -9.27 3.89
C ASN A 3 -1.17 -9.48 2.45
N ARG A 4 -1.78 -8.81 1.47
CA ARG A 4 -1.41 -8.93 0.05
C ARG A 4 0.01 -8.43 -0.22
N LEU A 5 0.56 -7.57 0.64
CA LEU A 5 1.94 -7.07 0.52
C LEU A 5 3.01 -8.13 0.81
N THR A 6 2.66 -9.33 1.30
CA THR A 6 3.61 -10.43 1.51
C THR A 6 4.34 -10.88 0.23
N THR A 7 3.74 -10.63 -0.94
CA THR A 7 4.33 -10.93 -2.25
C THR A 7 4.92 -9.70 -2.96
N ALA A 8 4.95 -8.55 -2.30
CA ALA A 8 5.41 -7.30 -2.91
C ALA A 8 6.92 -7.35 -3.21
N THR A 9 7.31 -6.72 -4.31
CA THR A 9 8.74 -6.64 -4.70
C THR A 9 9.50 -5.53 -3.99
N SER A 10 8.81 -4.53 -3.46
CA SER A 10 9.45 -3.41 -2.76
C SER A 10 9.75 -3.76 -1.30
N PRO A 11 11.01 -3.60 -0.84
CA PRO A 11 11.36 -3.77 0.56
C PRO A 11 10.55 -2.87 1.51
N TYR A 12 10.10 -1.70 1.03
CA TYR A 12 9.26 -0.80 1.83
C TYR A 12 7.85 -1.36 2.04
N LEU A 13 7.27 -1.99 1.01
CA LEU A 13 5.92 -2.57 1.11
C LEU A 13 5.94 -3.83 1.99
N LEU A 14 6.99 -4.64 1.91
CA LEU A 14 7.16 -5.82 2.76
C LEU A 14 7.18 -5.48 4.26
N GLN A 15 7.66 -4.29 4.65
CA GLN A 15 7.63 -3.83 6.04
C GLN A 15 6.21 -3.59 6.58
N HIS A 16 5.20 -3.60 5.71
CA HIS A 16 3.79 -3.43 6.08
C HIS A 16 2.98 -4.72 5.95
N ALA A 17 3.61 -5.83 5.57
CA ALA A 17 2.95 -7.12 5.35
C ALA A 17 2.38 -7.75 6.64
N ASP A 18 2.93 -7.42 7.81
CA ASP A 18 2.44 -7.93 9.09
C ASP A 18 1.45 -6.99 9.79
N ASN A 19 1.14 -5.84 9.17
CA ASN A 19 0.21 -4.88 9.76
C ASN A 19 -1.23 -5.42 9.72
N PRO A 20 -2.05 -5.11 10.75
CA PRO A 20 -3.45 -5.56 10.82
C PRO A 20 -4.36 -4.89 9.79
N VAL A 21 -3.87 -3.84 9.13
CA VAL A 21 -4.54 -3.15 8.02
C VAL A 21 -4.49 -4.03 6.77
N ASP A 22 -5.61 -4.17 6.07
CA ASP A 22 -5.68 -4.88 4.80
C ASP A 22 -5.07 -4.02 3.67
N TRP A 23 -3.76 -4.14 3.49
CA TRP A 23 -3.03 -3.38 2.47
C TRP A 23 -3.22 -3.97 1.09
N TRP A 24 -3.37 -3.07 0.12
CA TRP A 24 -3.38 -3.34 -1.31
C TRP A 24 -2.19 -2.63 -1.94
N GLU A 25 -1.58 -3.26 -2.95
CA GLU A 25 -0.71 -2.52 -3.85
C GLU A 25 -1.54 -1.51 -4.67
N TRP A 26 -0.88 -0.50 -5.24
CA TRP A 26 -1.54 0.43 -6.15
C TRP A 26 -1.88 -0.28 -7.47
N GLU A 27 -3.10 -0.80 -7.56
CA GLU A 27 -3.60 -1.54 -8.72
C GLU A 27 -5.10 -1.28 -8.98
N PRO A 28 -5.60 -1.54 -10.20
CA PRO A 28 -7.02 -1.36 -10.53
C PRO A 28 -7.97 -2.12 -9.60
N ALA A 29 -7.61 -3.33 -9.17
CA ALA A 29 -8.45 -4.17 -8.32
C ALA A 29 -8.76 -3.52 -6.95
N ALA A 30 -7.84 -2.71 -6.40
CA ALA A 30 -8.08 -1.97 -5.17
C ALA A 30 -9.19 -0.92 -5.33
N PHE A 31 -9.24 -0.25 -6.48
CA PHE A 31 -10.28 0.75 -6.79
C PHE A 31 -11.62 0.10 -7.11
N GLU A 32 -11.61 -1.03 -7.81
CA GLU A 32 -12.83 -1.81 -8.07
C GLU A 32 -13.45 -2.29 -6.77
N GLU A 33 -12.63 -2.77 -5.82
CA GLU A 33 -13.09 -3.21 -4.52
C GLU A 33 -13.63 -2.04 -3.68
N ALA A 34 -12.96 -0.89 -3.71
CA ALA A 34 -13.44 0.33 -3.04
C ALA A 34 -14.82 0.76 -3.56
N ARG A 35 -15.01 0.70 -4.90
CA ARG A 35 -16.32 0.95 -5.53
C ARG A 35 -17.36 -0.08 -5.14
N ARG A 36 -17.01 -1.37 -5.14
CA ARG A 36 -17.92 -2.47 -4.77
C ARG A 36 -18.40 -2.35 -3.32
N ARG A 37 -17.50 -1.98 -2.42
CA ARG A 37 -17.78 -1.77 -0.99
C ARG A 37 -18.38 -0.41 -0.68
N ASN A 38 -18.37 0.53 -1.62
CA ASN A 38 -18.77 1.92 -1.44
C ASN A 38 -18.04 2.60 -0.26
N VAL A 39 -16.72 2.43 -0.22
CA VAL A 39 -15.83 3.01 0.81
C VAL A 39 -14.70 3.81 0.16
N PRO A 40 -14.13 4.82 0.84
CA PRO A 40 -13.01 5.58 0.30
C PRO A 40 -11.74 4.73 0.17
N VAL A 41 -10.82 5.18 -0.69
CA VAL A 41 -9.45 4.67 -0.76
C VAL A 41 -8.54 5.60 0.04
N LEU A 42 -7.85 5.07 1.06
CA LEU A 42 -6.74 5.74 1.70
C LEU A 42 -5.46 5.39 0.95
N LEU A 43 -4.91 6.38 0.24
CA LEU A 43 -3.62 6.25 -0.42
C LEU A 43 -2.47 6.58 0.54
N SER A 44 -1.58 5.62 0.75
CA SER A 44 -0.31 5.80 1.45
C SER A 44 0.85 5.75 0.45
N VAL A 45 1.68 6.78 0.43
CA VAL A 45 2.88 6.86 -0.43
C VAL A 45 4.10 6.99 0.45
N GLY A 46 5.12 6.15 0.25
CA GLY A 46 6.35 6.21 1.04
C GLY A 46 7.54 5.57 0.34
N TYR A 47 8.70 5.60 0.99
CA TYR A 47 9.93 4.98 0.48
C TYR A 47 10.84 4.56 1.62
N ALA A 48 11.73 3.60 1.38
CA ALA A 48 12.50 2.95 2.44
C ALA A 48 13.40 3.90 3.25
N ALA A 49 13.92 4.97 2.64
CA ALA A 49 14.77 5.95 3.32
C ALA A 49 14.00 7.11 3.97
N CYS A 50 12.66 7.09 3.93
CA CYS A 50 11.82 8.14 4.48
C CYS A 50 11.69 8.00 6.00
N HIS A 51 12.38 8.86 6.76
CA HIS A 51 12.30 8.84 8.22
C HIS A 51 10.86 8.92 8.75
N TRP A 52 10.08 9.90 8.27
CA TRP A 52 8.71 10.12 8.74
C TRP A 52 7.76 9.01 8.34
N CYS A 53 7.97 8.34 7.21
CA CYS A 53 7.13 7.22 6.79
C CYS A 53 7.19 6.07 7.81
N HIS A 54 8.37 5.82 8.37
CA HIS A 54 8.57 4.82 9.44
C HIS A 54 7.94 5.24 10.77
N VAL A 55 8.07 6.52 11.13
CA VAL A 55 7.46 7.06 12.36
C VAL A 55 5.93 6.95 12.27
N THR A 56 5.36 7.42 11.18
CA THR A 56 3.91 7.40 10.92
C THR A 56 3.36 5.97 10.87
N ALA A 57 4.04 5.05 10.18
CA ALA A 57 3.58 3.66 10.09
C ALA A 57 3.49 2.99 11.47
N ARG A 58 4.47 3.21 12.34
CA ARG A 58 4.46 2.69 13.72
C ARG A 58 3.35 3.29 14.58
N MET A 59 3.04 4.57 14.39
CA MET A 59 2.07 5.29 15.23
C MET A 59 0.62 5.11 14.78
N LEU A 60 0.37 5.04 13.47
CA LEU A 60 -0.99 5.14 12.93
C LEU A 60 -1.57 3.82 12.43
N MET A 61 -0.75 2.81 12.12
CA MET A 61 -1.21 1.64 11.34
C MET A 61 -1.56 0.42 12.18
N GLY A 62 -2.02 0.64 13.41
CA GLY A 62 -2.34 -0.41 14.40
C GLY A 62 -3.81 -0.81 14.49
N SER A 63 -4.73 -0.17 13.77
CA SER A 63 -6.16 -0.49 13.82
C SER A 63 -6.74 -0.81 12.43
N PRO A 64 -7.67 -1.77 12.32
CA PRO A 64 -8.45 -1.98 11.11
C PRO A 64 -9.26 -0.71 10.75
N SER A 65 -9.47 -0.50 9.46
CA SER A 65 -10.18 0.65 8.93
C SER A 65 -11.31 0.22 8.00
N GLU A 66 -12.31 1.09 7.83
CA GLU A 66 -13.43 0.85 6.89
C GLU A 66 -13.06 1.17 5.43
N ALA A 67 -11.90 1.80 5.20
CA ALA A 67 -11.40 2.18 3.87
C ALA A 67 -10.63 1.04 3.18
N ILE A 68 -10.43 1.18 1.86
CA ILE A 68 -9.39 0.40 1.15
C ILE A 68 -8.05 1.12 1.33
N HIS A 69 -7.04 0.40 1.80
CA HIS A 69 -5.71 0.94 2.04
C HIS A 69 -4.79 0.59 0.88
N ALA A 70 -4.64 1.52 -0.07
CA ALA A 70 -3.72 1.36 -1.19
C ALA A 70 -2.36 1.95 -0.81
N GLN A 71 -1.29 1.19 -1.01
CA GLN A 71 0.07 1.63 -0.76
C GLN A 71 0.96 1.52 -1.99
N THR A 72 1.81 2.52 -2.16
CA THR A 72 2.85 2.50 -3.19
C THR A 72 4.18 3.00 -2.64
N SER A 73 5.26 2.43 -3.18
CA SER A 73 6.62 2.80 -2.82
C SER A 73 7.25 3.66 -3.91
N VAL A 74 7.63 4.89 -3.59
CA VAL A 74 8.43 5.74 -4.49
C VAL A 74 9.89 5.34 -4.41
N ASN A 75 10.24 4.21 -5.04
CA ASN A 75 11.64 3.88 -5.28
C ASN A 75 12.08 4.53 -6.60
N ARG A 76 13.26 5.15 -6.60
CA ARG A 76 13.89 5.86 -7.74
C ARG A 76 13.99 5.03 -9.04
N HIS A 77 13.68 3.74 -8.99
CA HIS A 77 13.78 2.80 -10.10
C HIS A 77 12.46 2.31 -10.69
N ARG A 78 11.27 2.69 -10.19
CA ARG A 78 10.03 2.19 -10.79
C ARG A 78 8.78 3.02 -10.48
N PHE A 79 8.61 4.10 -11.24
CA PHE A 79 7.29 4.63 -11.55
C PHE A 79 6.82 3.96 -12.85
N VAL A 80 6.66 2.63 -12.86
CA VAL A 80 6.15 1.94 -14.06
C VAL A 80 4.65 1.88 -13.94
N SER A 81 4.00 2.78 -14.68
CA SER A 81 2.60 2.65 -15.05
C SER A 81 2.39 1.26 -15.70
N PRO A 82 1.29 0.52 -15.45
CA PRO A 82 1.09 -0.83 -15.98
C PRO A 82 0.92 -0.93 -17.52
N GLY A 83 1.33 0.08 -18.29
CA GLY A 83 1.03 0.20 -19.73
C GLY A 83 2.17 0.68 -20.63
N SER A 84 3.44 0.65 -20.20
CA SER A 84 4.57 1.14 -21.03
C SER A 84 5.60 0.07 -21.43
N ALA A 85 5.16 -1.19 -21.60
CA ALA A 85 5.97 -2.23 -22.24
C ALA A 85 5.39 -2.51 -23.63
N THR A 86 5.70 -1.63 -24.57
CA THR A 86 5.72 -1.90 -26.01
C THR A 86 7.14 -1.71 -26.50
#